data_AF-A0A0T6AWV6-F1
#
_entry.id   AF-A0A0T6AWV6-F1
#
_cell.length_a   1.000
_cell.length_b   1.000
_cell.length_c   1.000
_cell.angle_alpha   90.00
_cell.angle_beta   90.00
_cell.angle_gamma   90.00
#
_symmetry.space_group_name_H-M   'P 1'
#
loop_
_entity.id
_entity.type
_entity.pdbx_description
1 polymer ?
#
loop_
_entity_poly.entity_id
_entity_poly.type
_entity_poly.pdbx_seq_one_letter_code
_entity_poly.pdbx_strand_id
1 'polypeptide(L)'
;MQVANAKLKEKEAKENANQEGVNDEEVEEEVEDEEFDLAELTEEIQDIETTIATSVNGRLPDDYVIRLMKTYLMSNRCQNQGYVLDGYPKTMQQTMNLFGTGGETGEEEDVGEEEEGGAAPVKILPDFVITLQAPDDFLCNRIMMLPEEEIQGTHYAEEDMLRRLTEFRNNNTDDNTMLNFFDEMEIHPIVFDIPTYQDRTMEDILKQAHEKLGPPIGFGPTLEEEIQMQQCEEEQKRLKREAEKLEQEV
;
A
#
# COMPACT_ATOMS: atom_id res chain seq x y z
N MET A 1 38.91 -5.41 -45.18
CA MET A 1 38.61 -3.95 -45.15
C MET A 1 37.53 -3.47 -46.12
N GLN A 2 36.99 -4.28 -47.04
CA GLN A 2 35.93 -3.81 -47.97
C GLN A 2 34.50 -4.14 -47.52
N VAL A 3 34.30 -5.09 -46.60
CA VAL A 3 32.95 -5.49 -46.10
C VAL A 3 32.47 -4.60 -44.94
N ALA A 4 33.38 -3.98 -44.20
CA ALA A 4 33.05 -3.09 -43.09
C ALA A 4 32.50 -1.72 -43.56
N ASN A 5 32.99 -1.20 -44.69
CA ASN A 5 32.54 0.09 -45.23
C ASN A 5 31.16 0.05 -45.89
N ALA A 6 30.68 -1.14 -46.30
CA ALA A 6 29.32 -1.30 -46.84
C ALA A 6 28.26 -1.26 -45.73
N LYS A 7 28.57 -1.84 -44.56
CA LYS A 7 27.66 -1.83 -43.40
C LYS A 7 27.57 -0.48 -42.70
N LEU A 8 28.63 0.34 -42.73
CA LEU A 8 28.59 1.70 -42.21
C LEU A 8 27.66 2.60 -43.03
N LYS A 9 27.72 2.52 -44.38
CA LYS A 9 26.86 3.35 -45.25
C LYS A 9 25.37 2.99 -45.18
N GLU A 10 25.04 1.72 -44.92
CA GLU A 10 23.65 1.29 -44.72
C GLU A 10 23.10 1.69 -43.34
N LYS A 11 23.99 1.89 -42.36
CA LYS A 11 23.63 2.38 -41.02
C LYS A 11 23.45 3.89 -41.00
N GLU A 12 24.33 4.64 -41.67
CA GLU A 12 24.23 6.11 -41.84
C GLU A 12 22.97 6.51 -42.63
N ALA A 13 22.55 5.69 -43.61
CA ALA A 13 21.31 5.94 -44.36
C ALA A 13 20.03 5.66 -43.54
N LYS A 14 20.09 4.83 -42.50
CA LYS A 14 18.98 4.58 -41.57
C LYS A 14 18.94 5.59 -40.43
N GLU A 15 20.10 6.09 -39.98
CA GLU A 15 20.18 7.16 -38.98
C GLU A 15 19.70 8.53 -39.53
N ASN A 16 19.95 8.84 -40.81
CA ASN A 16 19.45 10.07 -41.42
C ASN A 16 17.94 10.08 -41.75
N ALA A 17 17.27 8.92 -41.75
CA ALA A 17 15.82 8.84 -42.00
C ALA A 17 14.98 9.03 -40.72
N ASN A 18 15.61 8.99 -39.54
CA ASN A 18 14.94 9.08 -38.25
C ASN A 18 15.16 10.44 -37.56
N GLN A 19 15.72 11.41 -38.29
CA GLN A 19 16.08 12.75 -37.81
C GLN A 19 15.10 13.86 -38.23
N GLU A 20 13.97 13.52 -38.84
CA GLU A 20 12.85 14.45 -39.06
C GLU A 20 11.67 13.98 -38.22
N GLY A 21 11.63 14.42 -36.96
CA GLY A 21 10.53 14.12 -36.05
C GLY A 21 10.88 14.25 -34.57
N VAL A 22 11.76 15.18 -34.19
CA VAL A 22 11.81 15.62 -32.78
C VAL A 22 10.69 16.65 -32.64
N ASN A 23 9.48 16.15 -32.40
CA ASN A 23 8.47 16.94 -31.72
C ASN A 23 9.01 17.08 -30.30
N ASP A 24 9.29 18.32 -29.87
CA ASP A 24 9.38 18.66 -28.44
C ASP A 24 7.99 18.41 -27.85
N GLU A 25 7.67 17.15 -27.58
CA GLU A 25 6.66 16.81 -26.61
C GLU A 25 7.39 16.84 -25.27
N GLU A 26 7.37 18.03 -24.67
CA GLU A 26 7.36 18.17 -23.22
C GLU A 26 6.39 17.09 -22.73
N VAL A 27 6.93 16.03 -22.11
CA VAL A 27 6.11 15.12 -21.33
C VAL A 27 5.69 15.93 -20.12
N GLU A 28 4.63 16.72 -20.30
CA GLU A 28 3.77 17.10 -19.21
C GLU A 28 3.50 15.78 -18.48
N GLU A 29 3.92 15.68 -17.23
CA GLU A 29 3.26 14.75 -16.33
C GLU A 29 1.78 15.09 -16.51
N GLU A 30 1.04 14.22 -17.19
CA GLU A 30 -0.42 14.18 -17.06
C GLU A 30 -0.65 13.86 -15.58
N VAL A 31 -0.56 14.90 -14.73
CA VAL A 31 -1.55 15.05 -13.70
C VAL A 31 -2.85 14.92 -14.48
N GLU A 32 -3.46 13.74 -14.39
CA GLU A 32 -4.89 13.66 -14.61
C GLU A 32 -5.44 14.74 -13.68
N ASP A 33 -5.71 15.91 -14.25
CA ASP A 33 -6.65 16.87 -13.71
C ASP A 33 -7.99 16.11 -13.78
N GLU A 34 -8.17 15.13 -12.88
CA GLU A 34 -9.47 14.67 -12.47
C GLU A 34 -10.16 15.95 -12.04
N GLU A 35 -10.98 16.52 -12.93
CA GLU A 35 -11.71 17.76 -12.72
C GLU A 35 -12.79 17.43 -11.69
N PHE A 36 -12.36 17.31 -10.44
CA PHE A 36 -13.21 17.06 -9.30
C PHE A 36 -14.17 18.24 -9.19
N ASP A 37 -15.48 17.97 -9.27
CA ASP A 37 -16.45 19.00 -8.99
C ASP A 37 -16.30 19.41 -7.53
N LEU A 38 -15.65 20.55 -7.31
CA LEU A 38 -15.43 21.11 -5.97
C LEU A 38 -16.76 21.27 -5.22
N ALA A 39 -17.89 21.46 -5.90
CA ALA A 39 -19.19 21.52 -5.25
C ALA A 39 -19.60 20.14 -4.72
N GLU A 40 -19.47 19.08 -5.51
CA GLU A 40 -19.81 17.71 -5.12
C GLU A 40 -18.94 17.23 -3.94
N LEU A 41 -17.61 17.43 -3.99
CA LEU A 41 -16.75 17.08 -2.86
C LEU A 41 -17.08 17.86 -1.59
N THR A 42 -17.47 19.13 -1.72
CA THR A 42 -17.87 19.91 -0.53
C THR A 42 -19.19 19.44 0.06
N GLU A 43 -20.10 18.92 -0.75
CA GLU A 43 -21.36 18.32 -0.28
C GLU A 43 -21.07 17.00 0.46
N GLU A 44 -20.23 16.13 -0.10
CA GLU A 44 -19.83 14.87 0.55
C GLU A 44 -19.14 15.11 1.91
N ILE A 45 -18.25 16.11 1.99
CA ILE A 45 -17.60 16.48 3.26
C ILE A 45 -18.65 16.94 4.28
N GLN A 46 -19.61 17.77 3.88
CA GLN A 46 -20.67 18.24 4.77
C GLN A 46 -21.55 17.10 5.28
N ASP A 47 -21.84 16.11 4.43
CA ASP A 47 -22.62 14.94 4.81
C ASP A 47 -21.86 14.04 5.79
N ILE A 48 -20.55 13.83 5.57
CA ILE A 48 -19.66 13.13 6.50
C ILE A 48 -19.61 13.86 7.86
N GLU A 49 -19.42 15.18 7.86
CA GLU A 49 -19.38 16.00 9.07
C GLU A 49 -20.71 15.92 9.84
N THR A 50 -21.83 16.02 9.13
CA THR A 50 -23.18 15.92 9.72
C THR A 50 -23.41 14.52 10.31
N THR A 51 -22.96 13.48 9.61
CA THR A 51 -23.06 12.09 10.07
C THR A 51 -22.23 11.87 11.35
N ILE A 52 -21.02 12.42 11.42
CA ILE A 52 -20.19 12.35 12.63
C ILE A 52 -20.86 13.12 13.79
N ALA A 53 -21.37 14.32 13.53
CA ALA A 53 -21.99 15.17 14.56
C ALA A 53 -23.29 14.59 15.12
N THR A 54 -24.04 13.84 14.33
CA THR A 54 -25.29 13.17 14.75
C THR A 54 -25.05 11.79 15.39
N SER A 55 -23.85 11.23 15.24
CA SER A 55 -23.49 9.93 15.80
C SER A 55 -23.33 9.96 17.31
N VAL A 56 -23.93 8.99 18.00
CA VAL A 56 -23.95 8.88 19.47
C VAL A 56 -22.54 8.72 20.07
N ASN A 57 -21.62 8.14 19.31
CA ASN A 57 -20.23 7.89 19.73
C ASN A 57 -19.21 8.76 18.98
N GLY A 58 -19.67 9.71 18.15
CA GLY A 58 -18.81 10.55 17.31
C GLY A 58 -18.02 9.76 16.26
N ARG A 59 -18.48 8.55 15.89
CA ARG A 59 -17.85 7.72 14.85
C ARG A 59 -18.73 7.65 13.62
N LEU A 60 -18.08 7.52 12.46
CA LEU A 60 -18.76 7.18 11.22
C LEU A 60 -19.38 5.79 11.31
N PRO A 61 -20.58 5.58 10.76
CA PRO A 61 -21.14 4.26 10.54
C PRO A 61 -20.21 3.40 9.69
N ASP A 62 -20.23 2.09 9.93
CA ASP A 62 -19.36 1.14 9.24
C ASP A 62 -19.50 1.23 7.72
N ASP A 63 -20.71 1.46 7.19
CA ASP A 63 -20.96 1.56 5.75
C ASP A 63 -20.19 2.72 5.10
N TYR A 64 -20.12 3.87 5.77
CA TYR A 64 -19.33 5.02 5.30
C TYR A 64 -17.83 4.70 5.33
N VAL A 65 -17.36 4.07 6.42
CA VAL A 65 -15.95 3.67 6.55
C VAL A 65 -15.58 2.66 5.46
N ILE A 66 -16.42 1.66 5.23
CA ILE A 66 -16.19 0.63 4.20
C ILE A 66 -16.12 1.27 2.82
N ARG A 67 -17.05 2.17 2.49
CA ARG A 67 -17.05 2.87 1.19
C ARG A 67 -15.76 3.66 0.99
N LEU A 68 -15.40 4.50 1.96
CA LEU A 68 -14.16 5.30 1.91
C LEU A 68 -12.91 4.42 1.78
N MET A 69 -12.86 3.31 2.53
CA MET A 69 -11.75 2.36 2.46
C MET A 69 -11.68 1.68 1.09
N LYS A 70 -12.81 1.26 0.50
CA LYS A 70 -12.84 0.69 -0.85
C LYS A 70 -12.31 1.70 -1.87
N THR A 71 -12.85 2.92 -1.88
CA THR A 71 -12.41 3.98 -2.80
C THR A 71 -10.91 4.24 -2.66
N TYR A 72 -10.40 4.37 -1.43
CA TYR A 72 -8.98 4.62 -1.21
C TYR A 72 -8.09 3.45 -1.61
N LEU A 73 -8.50 2.20 -1.34
CA LEU A 73 -7.76 1.00 -1.75
C LEU A 73 -7.76 0.78 -3.26
N MET A 74 -8.80 1.24 -3.96
CA MET A 74 -8.89 1.19 -5.42
C MET A 74 -8.08 2.29 -6.12
N SER A 75 -7.64 3.32 -5.39
CA SER A 75 -6.81 4.39 -5.96
C SER A 75 -5.50 3.86 -6.55
N ASN A 76 -5.03 4.52 -7.61
CA ASN A 76 -3.76 4.21 -8.27
C ASN A 76 -2.59 4.14 -7.29
N ARG A 77 -2.60 4.96 -6.24
CA ARG A 77 -1.58 4.92 -5.18
C ARG A 77 -1.54 3.57 -4.49
N CYS A 78 -2.67 3.06 -4.03
CA CYS A 78 -2.74 1.77 -3.31
C CYS A 78 -2.53 0.59 -4.24
N GLN A 79 -3.04 0.66 -5.47
CA GLN A 79 -2.88 -0.40 -6.47
C GLN A 79 -1.42 -0.51 -6.96
N ASN A 80 -0.73 0.62 -7.14
CA ASN A 80 0.65 0.63 -7.61
C ASN A 80 1.67 0.49 -6.48
N GLN A 81 1.43 1.09 -5.30
CA GLN A 81 2.41 1.13 -4.20
C GLN A 81 2.16 0.10 -3.09
N GLY A 82 1.00 -0.55 -3.11
CA GLY A 82 0.52 -1.37 -2.01
C GLY A 82 -0.01 -0.53 -0.84
N TYR A 83 -0.48 -1.22 0.19
CA TYR A 83 -1.07 -0.60 1.38
C TYR A 83 -0.82 -1.45 2.63
N VAL A 84 -0.92 -0.83 3.80
CA VAL A 84 -0.93 -1.52 5.09
C VAL A 84 -2.16 -1.04 5.86
N LEU A 85 -3.05 -1.98 6.18
CA LEU A 85 -4.19 -1.69 7.04
C LEU A 85 -3.85 -2.03 8.49
N ASP A 86 -3.86 -1.00 9.35
CA ASP A 86 -3.66 -1.17 10.79
C ASP A 86 -4.97 -0.83 11.52
N GLY A 87 -5.44 -1.77 12.34
CA GLY A 87 -6.61 -1.58 13.19
C GLY A 87 -7.97 -1.61 12.48
N TYR A 88 -8.03 -1.98 11.19
CA TYR A 88 -9.28 -2.24 10.46
C TYR A 88 -9.04 -3.29 9.36
N PRO A 89 -9.99 -4.21 9.07
CA PRO A 89 -11.26 -4.45 9.75
C PRO A 89 -11.10 -5.05 11.16
N LYS A 90 -12.14 -4.95 12.00
CA LYS A 90 -12.13 -5.48 13.39
C LYS A 90 -13.11 -6.62 13.62
N THR A 91 -14.08 -6.78 12.74
CA THR A 91 -15.14 -7.79 12.85
C THR A 91 -15.24 -8.58 11.56
N MET A 92 -15.74 -9.81 11.65
CA MET A 92 -15.99 -10.64 10.48
C MET A 92 -16.88 -9.92 9.45
N GLN A 93 -17.93 -9.24 9.90
CA GLN A 93 -18.86 -8.52 9.03
C GLN A 93 -18.18 -7.38 8.28
N GLN A 94 -17.31 -6.61 8.95
CA GLN A 94 -16.52 -5.56 8.29
C GLN A 94 -15.58 -6.14 7.23
N THR A 95 -14.93 -7.27 7.53
CA THR A 95 -14.08 -7.99 6.58
C THR A 95 -14.86 -8.46 5.37
N MET A 96 -16.03 -9.09 5.58
CA MET A 96 -16.91 -9.52 4.49
C MET A 96 -17.42 -8.35 3.66
N ASN A 97 -17.81 -7.25 4.27
CA ASN A 97 -18.30 -6.09 3.53
C ASN A 97 -17.17 -5.39 2.75
N LEU A 98 -15.95 -5.36 3.30
CA LEU A 98 -14.79 -4.73 2.65
C LEU A 98 -14.21 -5.60 1.53
N PHE A 99 -13.94 -6.87 1.80
CA PHE A 99 -13.19 -7.77 0.92
C PHE A 99 -14.02 -8.89 0.29
N GLY A 100 -15.23 -9.14 0.78
CA GLY A 100 -16.11 -10.14 0.21
C GLY A 100 -16.50 -9.74 -1.21
N THR A 101 -16.36 -10.69 -2.13
CA THR A 101 -16.98 -10.61 -3.45
C THR A 101 -18.49 -10.61 -3.26
N GLY A 102 -19.15 -9.52 -3.67
CA GLY A 102 -20.60 -9.35 -3.55
C GLY A 102 -21.34 -10.59 -4.05
N GLY A 103 -21.83 -11.40 -3.12
CA GLY A 103 -22.59 -12.60 -3.38
C GLY A 103 -23.60 -12.80 -2.27
N GLU A 104 -24.87 -12.61 -2.60
CA GLU A 104 -26.09 -12.98 -1.85
C GLU A 104 -26.91 -11.89 -1.10
N THR A 105 -26.64 -10.60 -1.28
CA THR A 105 -27.68 -9.57 -1.09
C THR A 105 -27.64 -8.61 -2.27
N GLY A 106 -28.57 -8.82 -3.21
CA GLY A 106 -28.67 -8.04 -4.42
C GLY A 106 -28.94 -6.58 -4.12
N GLU A 107 -27.92 -5.76 -4.34
CA GLU A 107 -28.01 -4.35 -4.68
C GLU A 107 -26.76 -4.05 -5.52
N GLU A 108 -27.01 -3.96 -6.82
CA GLU A 108 -26.12 -3.36 -7.80
C GLU A 108 -25.91 -1.90 -7.39
N GLU A 109 -24.74 -1.57 -6.82
CA GLU A 109 -24.22 -0.21 -6.91
C GLU A 109 -23.21 -0.19 -8.06
N ASP A 110 -23.80 0.02 -9.23
CA ASP A 110 -23.27 0.74 -10.39
C ASP A 110 -21.89 1.38 -10.19
N VAL A 111 -20.86 0.72 -10.71
CA VAL A 111 -19.65 1.40 -11.20
C VAL A 111 -19.38 0.83 -12.60
N GLY A 112 -20.11 1.35 -13.59
CA GLY A 112 -19.69 1.42 -14.98
C GLY A 112 -19.24 0.12 -15.64
N GLU A 113 -20.17 -0.78 -15.96
CA GLU A 113 -19.94 -1.79 -17.00
C GLU A 113 -20.02 -1.15 -18.39
N GLU A 114 -18.95 -0.50 -18.86
CA GLU A 114 -18.65 -0.37 -20.30
C GLU A 114 -17.13 -0.44 -20.50
N GLU A 115 -16.60 -1.61 -20.83
CA GLU A 115 -15.87 -1.87 -22.09
C GLU A 115 -15.45 -3.35 -22.20
N GLU A 116 -15.78 -3.95 -23.34
CA GLU A 116 -15.31 -5.25 -23.81
C GLU A 116 -13.77 -5.28 -23.87
N GLY A 117 -13.11 -5.75 -22.80
CA GLY A 117 -11.65 -5.76 -22.79
C GLY A 117 -10.97 -6.39 -21.56
N GLY A 118 -11.30 -7.62 -21.19
CA GLY A 118 -10.38 -8.54 -20.47
C GLY A 118 -9.56 -7.99 -19.29
N ALA A 119 -10.15 -7.24 -18.36
CA ALA A 119 -9.50 -6.82 -17.12
C ALA A 119 -10.02 -7.65 -15.93
N ALA A 120 -9.10 -8.25 -15.17
CA ALA A 120 -9.43 -9.01 -13.97
C ALA A 120 -10.08 -8.10 -12.89
N PRO A 121 -10.98 -8.64 -12.03
CA PRO A 121 -11.63 -7.83 -11.00
C PRO A 121 -10.59 -7.18 -10.07
N VAL A 122 -10.83 -5.91 -9.74
CA VAL A 122 -9.98 -5.06 -8.89
C VAL A 122 -9.66 -5.79 -7.57
N LYS A 123 -8.37 -6.13 -7.38
CA LYS A 123 -7.86 -6.86 -6.21
C LYS A 123 -7.54 -5.86 -5.09
N ILE A 124 -8.53 -5.53 -4.27
CA ILE A 124 -8.27 -4.91 -2.96
C ILE A 124 -7.93 -5.95 -1.89
N LEU A 125 -7.85 -7.24 -2.22
CA LEU A 125 -7.46 -8.28 -1.27
C LEU A 125 -5.98 -8.13 -0.86
N PRO A 126 -5.64 -8.33 0.43
CA PRO A 126 -4.26 -8.23 0.89
C PRO A 126 -3.47 -9.49 0.51
N ASP A 127 -2.18 -9.31 0.20
CA ASP A 127 -1.27 -10.44 -0.02
C ASP A 127 -0.87 -11.13 1.30
N PHE A 128 -0.82 -10.37 2.39
CA PHE A 128 -0.42 -10.85 3.71
C PHE A 128 -1.39 -10.38 4.77
N VAL A 129 -1.75 -11.31 5.66
CA VAL A 129 -2.49 -11.02 6.90
C VAL A 129 -1.58 -11.33 8.06
N ILE A 130 -1.32 -10.35 8.92
CA ILE A 130 -0.38 -10.49 10.03
C ILE A 130 -1.13 -10.37 11.36
N THR A 131 -0.95 -11.34 12.24
CA THR A 131 -1.53 -11.35 13.59
C THR A 131 -0.44 -11.30 14.64
N LEU A 132 -0.54 -10.32 15.55
CA LEU A 132 0.34 -10.18 16.70
C LEU A 132 -0.35 -10.75 17.95
N GLN A 133 0.09 -11.93 18.39
CA GLN A 133 -0.50 -12.62 19.51
C GLN A 133 0.21 -12.23 20.82
N ALA A 134 -0.53 -11.64 21.75
CA ALA A 134 -0.03 -11.28 23.07
C ALA A 134 -1.09 -11.60 24.16
N PRO A 135 -0.66 -11.96 25.39
CA PRO A 135 -1.57 -12.12 26.51
C PRO A 135 -2.03 -10.77 27.07
N ASP A 136 -3.23 -10.73 27.64
CA ASP A 136 -3.84 -9.49 28.16
C ASP A 136 -2.98 -8.84 29.24
N ASP A 137 -2.39 -9.63 30.15
CA ASP A 137 -1.49 -9.14 31.19
C ASP A 137 -0.28 -8.39 30.61
N PHE A 138 0.26 -8.85 29.48
CA PHE A 138 1.36 -8.16 28.81
C PHE A 138 0.93 -6.81 28.24
N LEU A 139 -0.25 -6.76 27.61
CA LEU A 139 -0.81 -5.52 27.05
C LEU A 139 -1.13 -4.50 28.15
N CYS A 140 -1.73 -4.95 29.24
CA CYS A 140 -1.99 -4.13 30.42
C CYS A 140 -0.70 -3.59 31.04
N ASN A 141 0.31 -4.45 31.24
CA ASN A 141 1.61 -4.02 31.75
C ASN A 141 2.30 -3.01 30.83
N ARG A 142 2.20 -3.20 29.51
CA ARG A 142 2.76 -2.26 28.52
C ARG A 142 2.15 -0.87 28.68
N ILE A 143 0.83 -0.78 28.88
CA ILE A 143 0.14 0.49 29.10
C ILE A 143 0.53 1.10 30.44
N MET A 144 0.63 0.30 31.51
CA MET A 144 1.07 0.77 32.83
C MET A 144 2.49 1.35 32.83
N MET A 145 3.34 0.97 31.87
CA MET A 145 4.69 1.51 31.73
C MET A 145 4.74 2.83 30.95
N LEU A 146 3.64 3.27 30.33
CA LEU A 146 3.58 4.53 29.61
C LEU A 146 3.48 5.73 30.57
N PRO A 147 4.05 6.89 30.21
CA PRO A 147 3.84 8.13 30.95
C PRO A 147 2.34 8.51 31.01
N GLU A 148 1.91 9.09 32.12
CA GLU A 148 0.50 9.51 32.30
C GLU A 148 0.05 10.52 31.25
N GLU A 149 0.97 11.35 30.74
CA GLU A 149 0.73 12.30 29.64
C GLU A 149 0.26 11.61 28.35
N GLU A 150 0.68 10.36 28.09
CA GLU A 150 0.26 9.57 26.92
C GLU A 150 -1.06 8.81 27.16
N ILE A 151 -1.47 8.67 28.43
CA ILE A 151 -2.67 7.93 28.82
C ILE A 151 -3.87 8.86 28.96
N GLN A 152 -3.67 10.08 29.47
CA GLN A 152 -4.75 11.02 29.71
C GLN A 152 -5.44 11.42 28.40
N GLY A 153 -6.77 11.28 28.37
CA GLY A 153 -7.59 11.61 27.20
C GLY A 153 -7.53 10.59 26.07
N THR A 154 -6.83 9.46 26.25
CA THR A 154 -6.79 8.38 25.27
C THR A 154 -7.59 7.17 25.75
N HIS A 155 -7.81 6.20 24.85
CA HIS A 155 -8.45 4.92 25.15
C HIS A 155 -7.54 3.93 25.89
N TYR A 156 -6.47 4.42 26.54
CA TYR A 156 -5.57 3.64 27.39
C TYR A 156 -5.88 3.78 28.89
N ALA A 157 -6.90 4.57 29.25
CA ALA A 157 -7.47 4.50 30.58
C ALA A 157 -7.92 3.06 30.92
N GLU A 158 -7.77 2.65 32.18
CA GLU A 158 -7.96 1.25 32.62
C GLU A 158 -9.31 0.67 32.18
N GLU A 159 -10.40 1.38 32.43
CA GLU A 159 -11.76 0.95 32.06
C GLU A 159 -11.93 0.79 30.54
N ASP A 160 -11.43 1.76 29.76
CA ASP A 160 -11.49 1.72 28.30
C ASP A 160 -10.63 0.61 27.71
N MET A 161 -9.45 0.37 28.29
CA MET A 161 -8.55 -0.69 27.84
C MET A 161 -9.16 -2.08 28.10
N LEU A 162 -9.71 -2.32 29.30
CA LEU A 162 -10.37 -3.57 29.64
C LEU A 162 -11.60 -3.83 28.76
N ARG A 163 -12.40 -2.79 28.49
CA ARG A 163 -13.52 -2.87 27.53
C ARG A 163 -13.02 -3.29 26.15
N ARG A 164 -11.98 -2.63 25.63
CA ARG A 164 -11.41 -2.93 24.30
C ARG A 164 -10.82 -4.34 24.21
N LEU A 165 -10.13 -4.81 25.25
CA LEU A 165 -9.63 -6.18 25.30
C LEU A 165 -10.79 -7.18 25.25
N THR A 166 -11.84 -6.94 26.03
CA THR A 166 -13.01 -7.81 26.07
C THR A 166 -13.71 -7.86 24.70
N GLU A 167 -13.91 -6.70 24.07
CA GLU A 167 -14.45 -6.59 22.71
C GLU A 167 -13.58 -7.36 21.70
N PHE A 168 -12.26 -7.18 21.75
CA PHE A 168 -11.33 -7.88 20.87
C PHE A 168 -11.42 -9.40 21.04
N ARG A 169 -11.39 -9.92 22.27
CA ARG A 169 -11.47 -11.37 22.54
C ARG A 169 -12.80 -11.97 22.11
N ASN A 170 -13.90 -11.23 22.24
CA ASN A 170 -15.22 -11.68 21.79
C ASN A 170 -15.34 -11.73 20.25
N ASN A 171 -14.66 -10.81 19.55
CA ASN A 171 -14.66 -10.73 18.10
C ASN A 171 -13.58 -11.60 17.42
N ASN A 172 -12.75 -12.28 18.22
CA ASN A 172 -11.65 -13.12 17.75
C ASN A 172 -11.65 -14.44 18.52
N THR A 173 -12.74 -15.20 18.39
CA THR A 173 -12.82 -16.60 18.84
C THR A 173 -12.53 -17.54 17.68
N ASP A 174 -12.30 -18.83 17.98
CA ASP A 174 -12.00 -19.84 16.95
C ASP A 174 -13.08 -19.90 15.84
N ASP A 175 -14.36 -19.72 16.22
CA ASP A 175 -15.49 -19.73 15.29
C ASP A 175 -15.83 -18.36 14.69
N ASN A 176 -15.36 -17.27 15.31
CA ASN A 176 -15.69 -15.90 14.91
C ASN A 176 -14.43 -15.04 14.98
N THR A 177 -13.62 -15.12 13.91
CA THR A 177 -12.42 -14.32 13.71
C THR A 177 -12.30 -13.95 12.23
N MET A 178 -11.92 -12.70 11.95
CA MET A 178 -11.66 -12.24 10.57
C MET A 178 -10.62 -13.09 9.84
N LEU A 179 -9.77 -13.80 10.58
CA LEU A 179 -8.74 -14.69 10.04
C LEU A 179 -9.33 -15.85 9.23
N ASN A 180 -10.49 -16.37 9.63
CA ASN A 180 -11.15 -17.47 8.94
C ASN A 180 -11.54 -17.08 7.51
N PHE A 181 -11.97 -15.83 7.29
CA PHE A 181 -12.28 -15.31 5.95
C PHE A 181 -11.05 -15.33 5.04
N PHE A 182 -9.90 -14.90 5.55
CA PHE A 182 -8.67 -14.87 4.75
C PHE A 182 -8.13 -16.27 4.47
N ASP A 183 -8.25 -17.20 5.43
CA ASP A 183 -7.95 -18.62 5.20
C ASP A 183 -8.83 -19.22 4.10
N GLU A 184 -10.12 -18.89 4.05
CA GLU A 184 -11.03 -19.31 2.96
C GLU A 184 -10.63 -18.73 1.61
N MET A 185 -10.04 -17.53 1.59
CA MET A 185 -9.50 -16.88 0.40
C MET A 185 -8.06 -17.34 0.05
N GLU A 186 -7.57 -18.42 0.67
CA GLU A 186 -6.20 -18.96 0.51
C GLU A 186 -5.08 -18.00 0.94
N ILE A 187 -5.39 -17.00 1.76
CA ILE A 187 -4.44 -16.05 2.37
C ILE A 187 -4.22 -16.46 3.83
N HIS A 188 -3.22 -17.31 4.06
CA HIS A 188 -2.95 -17.83 5.40
C HIS A 188 -2.37 -16.77 6.35
N PRO A 189 -3.00 -16.51 7.50
CA PRO A 189 -2.49 -15.55 8.48
C PRO A 189 -1.11 -15.93 9.02
N ILE A 190 -0.22 -14.94 9.01
CA ILE A 190 1.11 -15.05 9.61
C ILE A 190 1.01 -14.61 11.07
N VAL A 191 1.11 -15.57 11.98
CA VAL A 191 1.10 -15.32 13.43
C VAL A 191 2.52 -15.02 13.93
N PHE A 192 2.64 -13.95 14.72
CA PHE A 192 3.81 -13.63 15.53
C PHE A 192 3.42 -13.62 17.01
N ASP A 193 3.98 -14.56 17.76
CA ASP A 193 3.87 -14.55 19.21
C ASP A 193 4.80 -13.48 19.80
N ILE A 194 4.20 -12.52 20.52
CA ILE A 194 4.95 -11.46 21.16
C ILE A 194 5.62 -12.02 22.42
N PRO A 195 6.96 -12.03 22.51
CA PRO A 195 7.64 -12.56 23.68
C PRO A 195 7.31 -11.70 24.90
N THR A 196 6.89 -12.36 25.98
CA THR A 196 6.51 -11.70 27.24
C THR A 196 7.72 -11.26 28.07
N TYR A 197 8.94 -11.64 27.66
CA TYR A 197 10.18 -11.42 28.40
C TYR A 197 11.02 -10.28 27.79
N GLN A 198 10.78 -9.06 28.30
CA GLN A 198 11.72 -7.96 28.54
C GLN A 198 12.65 -7.39 27.46
N ASP A 199 12.73 -7.92 26.24
CA ASP A 199 13.44 -7.20 25.19
C ASP A 199 12.55 -6.06 24.67
N ARG A 200 12.88 -4.83 25.10
CA ARG A 200 12.23 -3.59 24.64
C ARG A 200 12.36 -3.41 23.13
N THR A 201 13.34 -4.07 22.53
CA THR A 201 13.59 -4.10 21.10
C THR A 201 12.81 -5.28 20.51
N MET A 202 11.72 -4.99 19.79
CA MET A 202 10.95 -5.97 19.01
C MET A 202 11.74 -6.52 17.80
N GLU A 203 13.07 -6.51 17.87
CA GLU A 203 14.01 -6.88 16.82
C GLU A 203 13.84 -8.33 16.37
N ASP A 204 13.55 -9.24 17.31
CA ASP A 204 13.29 -10.64 16.99
C ASP A 204 12.02 -10.82 16.15
N ILE A 205 10.98 -10.02 16.41
CA ILE A 205 9.75 -10.07 15.61
C ILE A 205 10.03 -9.47 14.23
N LEU A 206 10.76 -8.36 14.15
CA LEU A 206 11.14 -7.76 12.88
C LEU A 206 12.00 -8.70 12.04
N LYS A 207 12.92 -9.45 12.66
CA LYS A 207 13.72 -10.46 11.99
C LYS A 207 12.85 -11.60 11.47
N GLN A 208 11.94 -12.13 12.29
CA GLN A 208 10.99 -13.16 11.86
C GLN A 208 10.08 -12.64 10.74
N ALA A 209 9.66 -11.38 10.80
CA ALA A 209 8.86 -10.74 9.77
C ALA A 209 9.65 -10.66 8.45
N HIS A 210 10.92 -10.26 8.49
CA HIS A 210 11.77 -10.25 7.31
C HIS A 210 11.99 -11.66 6.72
N GLU A 211 12.15 -12.67 7.57
CA GLU A 211 12.28 -14.07 7.12
C GLU A 211 11.00 -14.61 6.48
N LYS A 212 9.82 -14.22 6.98
CA LYS A 212 8.52 -14.70 6.48
C LYS A 212 7.96 -13.90 5.30
N LEU A 213 8.04 -12.57 5.34
CA LEU A 213 7.54 -11.66 4.31
C LEU A 213 8.53 -11.50 3.15
N GLY A 214 9.81 -11.78 3.40
CA GLY A 214 10.87 -11.59 2.42
C GLY A 214 11.40 -10.15 2.37
N PRO A 215 12.24 -9.84 1.37
CA PRO A 215 12.75 -8.50 1.18
C PRO A 215 11.60 -7.53 0.85
N PRO A 216 11.71 -6.25 1.24
CA PRO A 216 10.76 -5.24 0.81
C PRO A 216 10.59 -5.29 -0.72
N ILE A 217 9.35 -5.26 -1.17
CA ILE A 217 9.04 -5.14 -2.60
C ILE A 217 9.50 -3.73 -2.99
N GLY A 218 10.69 -3.64 -3.57
CA GLY A 218 11.20 -2.39 -4.12
C GLY A 218 10.51 -2.13 -5.45
N PHE A 219 9.90 -0.95 -5.60
CA PHE A 219 9.61 -0.44 -6.93
C PHE A 219 10.94 -0.33 -7.67
N GLY A 220 11.02 -0.95 -8.84
CA GLY A 220 12.13 -0.71 -9.75
C GLY A 220 12.22 0.79 -10.05
N PRO A 221 13.40 1.30 -10.43
CA PRO A 221 13.53 2.70 -10.80
C PRO A 221 12.51 3.02 -11.89
N THR A 222 11.91 4.20 -11.83
CA THR A 222 11.04 4.64 -12.93
C THR A 222 11.82 4.68 -14.24
N LEU A 223 11.14 4.66 -15.39
CA LEU A 223 11.83 4.73 -16.70
C LEU A 223 12.77 5.95 -16.77
N GLU A 224 12.38 7.06 -16.15
CA GLU A 224 13.21 8.26 -16.06
C GLU A 224 14.43 8.07 -15.14
N GLU A 225 14.24 7.44 -13.98
CA GLU A 225 15.34 7.09 -13.08
C GLU A 225 16.31 6.07 -13.71
N GLU A 226 15.80 5.13 -14.52
CA GLU A 226 16.62 4.20 -15.31
C GLU A 226 17.45 4.94 -16.38
N ILE A 227 16.84 5.88 -17.11
CA ILE A 227 17.54 6.69 -18.10
C ILE A 227 18.61 7.55 -17.43
N GLN A 228 18.30 8.21 -16.31
CA GLN A 228 19.27 9.00 -15.56
C GLN A 228 20.42 8.14 -15.01
N MET A 229 20.13 6.93 -14.52
CA MET A 229 21.16 5.97 -14.10
C MET A 229 22.07 5.57 -15.26
N GLN A 230 21.50 5.29 -16.43
CA GLN A 230 22.27 4.93 -17.63
C GLN A 230 23.17 6.10 -18.06
N GLN A 231 22.67 7.33 -18.06
CA GLN A 231 23.44 8.53 -18.38
C GLN A 231 24.59 8.76 -17.38
N CYS A 232 24.32 8.64 -16.08
CA CYS A 232 25.34 8.73 -15.04
C CYS A 232 26.41 7.63 -15.18
N GLU A 233 26.01 6.40 -15.46
CA GLU A 233 26.94 5.29 -15.69
C GLU A 233 27.85 5.52 -16.90
N GLU A 234 27.30 6.01 -18.01
CA GLU A 234 28.07 6.31 -19.21
C GLU A 234 29.08 7.44 -18.96
N GLU A 235 28.67 8.47 -18.23
CA GLU A 235 29.55 9.57 -17.86
C GLU A 235 30.67 9.10 -16.92
N GLN A 236 30.36 8.28 -15.90
CA GLN A 236 31.36 7.69 -15.02
C GLN A 236 32.35 6.81 -15.78
N LYS A 237 31.87 5.99 -16.73
CA LYS A 237 32.74 5.17 -17.60
C LYS A 237 33.63 6.05 -18.48
N ARG A 238 33.13 7.19 -18.96
CA ARG A 238 33.91 8.16 -19.74
C ARG A 238 35.03 8.78 -18.90
N LEU A 239 34.69 9.30 -17.72
CA LEU A 239 35.65 9.92 -16.79
C LEU A 239 36.73 8.91 -16.35
N LYS A 240 36.36 7.66 -16.08
CA LYS A 240 37.31 6.62 -15.67
C LYS A 240 38.32 6.27 -16.78
N ARG A 241 37.88 6.18 -18.04
CA ARG A 241 38.79 5.95 -19.18
C ARG A 241 39.71 7.13 -19.44
N GLU A 242 39.26 8.34 -19.16
CA GLU A 242 40.08 9.55 -19.30
C GLU A 242 41.15 9.62 -18.21
N ALA A 243 40.78 9.31 -16.96
CA ALA A 243 41.72 9.19 -15.84
C ALA A 243 42.80 8.12 -16.09
N GLU A 244 42.40 6.93 -16.57
CA GLU A 244 43.35 5.85 -16.90
C GLU A 244 44.34 6.23 -18.01
N LYS A 245 43.94 7.06 -18.98
CA LYS A 245 44.83 7.57 -20.03
C LYS A 245 45.82 8.59 -19.48
N LEU A 246 45.36 9.51 -18.63
CA LEU A 246 46.22 10.49 -17.97
C LEU A 246 47.24 9.83 -17.04
N GLU A 247 46.88 8.74 -16.36
CA GLU A 247 47.83 7.97 -15.53
C GLU A 247 48.89 7.22 -16.35
N GLN A 248 48.61 6.88 -17.62
CA GLN A 248 49.57 6.22 -18.51
C GLN A 248 50.52 7.20 -19.21
N GLU A 249 50.21 8.50 -19.21
CA GLU A 249 51.02 9.56 -19.82
C GLU A 249 51.98 10.26 -18.83
N VAL A 250 52.00 9.83 -17.56
CA VAL A 250 52.91 10.31 -16.49
C VAL A 250 54.01 9.28 -16.20
#